data_AF-A0A972LMB4-F1
#
_entry.id   AF-A0A972LMB4-F1
#
_cell.length_a   1.000
_cell.length_b   1.000
_cell.length_c   1.000
_cell.angle_alpha   90.00
_cell.angle_beta   90.00
_cell.angle_gamma   90.00
#
_symmetry.space_group_name_H-M   'P 1'
#
loop_
_entity.id
_entity.type
_entity.pdbx_description
1 polymer ?
#
loop_
_entity_poly.entity_id
_entity_poly.type
_entity_poly.pdbx_seq_one_letter_code
_entity_poly.pdbx_strand_id
1 'polypeptide(L)'
;MGKYLLYNALWRFWQVRSAVSNRPFFCLQSHYLYKRIGGGVESALSYEGQYVSFLYIPPGSHLLKNQFRIVLIKPSHYDDTGYVIRWHLSSIPSNSLACLYAITEQVRLSRTLGEAVDLIIDVYDETNQKIPLSKILKQFQAPGMQGIICMVGVQTNQFPRAVDLSRPFLAKNIPVLIGGFHVSGCLSMLEKIPDDLSEAMNDGITLVAGEVEETWGDILKDALSGALKPLYNFLNDLPGLQAQSAPILPTEVVSRYVGSLATFDAGRGCPFTCSFCTIINVQGRKSRFRTADDVEAIVRENWKNGIRRYFVTDDDFARNRNWEAIFDRLIYLRENEGMNINMILQVDTACHRIPRFIQKAGQAGCHKVFIGLENINAAALKSTGKKQNHVEQYRDMLQDWRRAGVLITAGYIVGFPNDTKESVLRDIEVIKKELPIDLLEFFMLTPLPGSEDHQTLVKNGVQLESDMNRYDLEHPCVGHPLMSPAEWRECYDAAWHSYYSEENVKQLFKRRFADGNSVRRLQEQVMWFYGSILFEKLHPLQSGILRRKSRSERRPGLAKENVLVFYLKCFLGIMTTVVGLLKLHLKLDKMRKSIQNDPQGKSYQDAATRPKCKTKTIEEDKLILPISAA
;
A
#
# COMPACT_ATOMS: atom_id res chain seq x y z
N MET A 1 -1.05 -0.42 -21.31
CA MET A 1 -1.98 -1.58 -21.36
C MET A 1 -2.07 -2.23 -22.75
N GLY A 2 -2.48 -1.54 -23.82
CA GLY A 2 -2.81 -2.17 -25.12
C GLY A 2 -1.69 -2.94 -25.82
N LYS A 3 -0.44 -2.45 -25.82
CA LYS A 3 0.71 -3.17 -26.43
C LYS A 3 1.15 -4.40 -25.61
N TYR A 4 0.90 -4.42 -24.30
CA TYR A 4 1.23 -5.53 -23.40
C TYR A 4 0.20 -6.68 -23.46
N LEU A 5 -1.07 -6.37 -23.77
CA LEU A 5 -2.12 -7.39 -23.93
C LEU A 5 -1.96 -8.20 -25.22
N LEU A 6 -1.49 -7.57 -26.31
CA LEU A 6 -1.27 -8.26 -27.59
C LEU A 6 -0.05 -9.19 -27.57
N TYR A 7 1.04 -8.78 -26.90
CA TYR A 7 2.26 -9.58 -26.77
C TYR A 7 2.04 -10.84 -25.91
N ASN A 8 1.15 -10.78 -24.91
CA ASN A 8 0.79 -11.91 -24.05
C ASN A 8 -0.19 -12.90 -24.71
N ALA A 9 -1.02 -12.45 -25.66
CA ALA A 9 -1.90 -13.34 -26.42
C ALA A 9 -1.09 -14.34 -27.28
N LEU A 10 0.04 -13.89 -27.85
CA LEU A 10 0.95 -14.73 -28.63
C LEU A 10 1.76 -15.70 -27.74
N TRP A 11 2.11 -15.29 -26.51
CA TRP A 11 2.81 -16.16 -25.55
C TRP A 11 1.89 -17.29 -25.00
N ARG A 12 0.58 -17.04 -24.89
CA ARG A 12 -0.43 -18.04 -24.49
C ARG A 12 -0.61 -19.18 -25.50
N PHE A 13 -0.38 -18.96 -26.79
CA PHE A 13 -0.42 -20.04 -27.79
C PHE A 13 0.73 -21.05 -27.59
N TRP A 14 1.82 -20.64 -26.94
CA TRP A 14 2.99 -21.49 -26.71
C TRP A 14 2.90 -22.30 -25.41
N GLN A 15 2.31 -21.74 -24.34
CA GLN A 15 2.12 -22.46 -23.07
C GLN A 15 1.08 -23.59 -23.15
N VAL A 16 0.03 -23.44 -23.97
CA VAL A 16 -0.96 -24.52 -24.18
C VAL A 16 -0.31 -25.74 -24.87
N ARG A 17 0.73 -25.52 -25.68
CA ARG A 17 1.45 -26.62 -26.36
C ARG A 17 2.40 -27.37 -25.40
N SER A 18 2.96 -26.69 -24.40
CA SER A 18 3.86 -27.27 -23.39
C SER A 18 3.15 -28.13 -22.33
N ALA A 19 1.83 -27.97 -22.15
CA ALA A 19 1.04 -28.76 -21.19
C ALA A 19 0.57 -30.12 -21.76
N VAL A 20 0.76 -30.36 -23.07
CA VAL A 20 0.27 -31.57 -23.77
C VAL A 20 1.40 -32.56 -24.09
N SER A 21 2.68 -32.17 -24.05
CA SER A 21 3.81 -33.08 -24.25
C SER A 21 4.54 -33.37 -22.93
N ASN A 22 4.14 -34.44 -22.26
CA ASN A 22 4.71 -34.94 -21.01
C ASN A 22 6.09 -35.62 -21.28
N ARG A 23 7.13 -34.83 -21.61
CA ARG A 23 8.52 -35.34 -21.73
C ARG A 23 9.47 -34.54 -20.82
N PRO A 24 10.29 -35.20 -19.98
CA PRO A 24 11.37 -34.54 -19.26
C PRO A 24 12.52 -34.28 -20.23
N PHE A 25 13.06 -33.07 -20.26
CA PHE A 25 14.29 -32.79 -21.00
C PHE A 25 15.49 -32.79 -20.04
N PHE A 26 16.34 -33.80 -20.23
CA PHE A 26 17.71 -33.84 -19.74
C PHE A 26 18.57 -32.81 -20.47
N CYS A 27 19.52 -32.27 -19.72
CA CYS A 27 20.61 -31.41 -20.17
C CYS A 27 21.51 -32.14 -21.18
N LEU A 28 21.90 -31.47 -22.27
CA LEU A 28 23.06 -31.84 -23.08
C LEU A 28 23.88 -30.58 -23.37
N GLN A 29 25.17 -30.72 -23.09
CA GLN A 29 26.23 -29.71 -23.08
C GLN A 29 26.46 -29.06 -24.45
N SER A 30 27.01 -27.84 -24.41
CA SER A 30 28.01 -27.38 -25.39
C SER A 30 28.95 -26.41 -24.68
N HIS A 31 30.00 -26.97 -24.06
CA HIS A 31 31.28 -26.30 -23.83
C HIS A 31 31.99 -26.22 -25.18
N TYR A 32 32.44 -25.04 -25.63
CA TYR A 32 33.62 -24.95 -26.50
C TYR A 32 34.27 -23.55 -26.41
N LEU A 33 35.53 -23.58 -25.94
CA LEU A 33 36.67 -22.67 -26.14
C LEU A 33 36.57 -21.16 -25.81
N TYR A 34 37.32 -20.74 -24.77
CA TYR A 34 38.55 -19.97 -24.98
C TYR A 34 39.48 -20.13 -23.77
N LYS A 35 40.68 -20.67 -24.00
CA LYS A 35 41.78 -20.77 -23.03
C LYS A 35 43.00 -20.13 -23.70
N ARG A 36 43.74 -19.35 -22.89
CA ARG A 36 45.22 -19.20 -22.91
C ARG A 36 45.83 -18.03 -23.70
N ILE A 37 46.16 -16.96 -22.97
CA ILE A 37 47.48 -16.28 -22.87
C ILE A 37 47.48 -15.69 -21.43
N GLY A 38 48.41 -15.87 -20.49
CA GLY A 38 49.83 -16.19 -20.53
C GLY A 38 50.62 -15.00 -19.93
N GLY A 39 51.18 -15.15 -18.72
CA GLY A 39 52.08 -14.20 -18.03
C GLY A 39 51.37 -13.37 -16.94
N GLY A 40 51.70 -13.39 -15.65
CA GLY A 40 52.95 -13.74 -14.98
C GLY A 40 53.80 -12.50 -14.76
N VAL A 41 53.59 -11.78 -13.64
CA VAL A 41 54.62 -10.95 -12.97
C VAL A 41 54.28 -10.88 -11.48
N GLU A 42 55.14 -11.50 -10.66
CA GLU A 42 55.29 -11.25 -9.23
C GLU A 42 55.88 -9.85 -9.01
N SER A 43 55.44 -9.15 -7.96
CA SER A 43 56.30 -8.14 -7.34
C SER A 43 56.12 -8.18 -5.83
N ALA A 44 57.28 -8.28 -5.18
CA ALA A 44 57.48 -8.45 -3.75
C ALA A 44 57.30 -7.14 -3.01
N LEU A 45 56.72 -7.22 -1.79
CA LEU A 45 56.96 -6.26 -0.72
C LEU A 45 57.08 -7.03 0.60
N SER A 46 58.30 -7.05 1.12
CA SER A 46 58.69 -7.53 2.44
C SER A 46 58.30 -6.51 3.51
N TYR A 47 57.68 -6.94 4.61
CA TYR A 47 57.74 -6.23 5.90
C TYR A 47 57.62 -7.22 7.07
N GLU A 48 58.19 -6.79 8.19
CA GLU A 48 58.87 -7.55 9.24
C GLU A 48 57.97 -8.33 10.23
N GLY A 49 58.63 -9.25 10.93
CA GLY A 49 58.10 -10.17 11.94
C GLY A 49 57.15 -9.59 12.99
N GLN A 50 56.02 -10.28 13.15
CA GLN A 50 55.36 -10.46 14.44
C GLN A 50 54.96 -11.94 14.57
N TYR A 51 55.24 -12.51 15.75
CA TYR A 51 54.91 -13.89 16.10
C TYR A 51 53.40 -14.15 15.93
N VAL A 52 53.04 -14.96 14.93
CA VAL A 52 51.69 -15.53 14.80
C VAL A 52 51.73 -16.92 15.42
N SER A 53 51.03 -17.09 16.55
CA SER A 53 50.69 -18.42 17.05
C SER A 53 49.77 -19.09 16.03
N PHE A 54 50.30 -20.07 15.29
CA PHE A 54 49.49 -20.91 14.42
C PHE A 54 48.57 -21.77 15.28
N LEU A 55 47.31 -21.35 15.44
CA LEU A 55 46.24 -22.25 15.83
C LEU A 55 46.12 -23.31 14.72
N TYR A 56 46.49 -24.54 15.04
CA TYR A 56 46.31 -25.70 14.20
C TYR A 56 44.80 -25.97 14.03
N ILE A 57 44.23 -25.56 12.89
CA ILE A 57 42.87 -25.93 12.49
C ILE A 57 42.97 -27.26 11.74
N PRO A 58 42.35 -28.35 12.21
CA PRO A 58 42.43 -29.64 11.53
C PRO A 58 41.84 -29.55 10.10
N PRO A 59 42.43 -30.23 9.10
CA PRO A 59 41.83 -30.33 7.78
C PRO A 59 40.57 -31.20 7.88
N GLY A 60 39.40 -30.55 7.93
CA GLY A 60 38.11 -31.22 8.10
C GLY A 60 37.05 -30.39 8.83
N SER A 61 37.44 -29.33 9.55
CA SER A 61 36.48 -28.39 10.15
C SER A 61 36.15 -27.24 9.21
N HIS A 62 35.37 -27.51 8.16
CA HIS A 62 34.45 -26.47 7.71
C HIS A 62 33.46 -26.29 8.87
N LEU A 63 33.73 -25.32 9.77
CA LEU A 63 32.71 -24.77 10.64
C LEU A 63 31.58 -24.35 9.71
N LEU A 64 30.55 -25.18 9.60
CA LEU A 64 29.30 -24.80 8.96
C LEU A 64 28.88 -23.54 9.70
N LYS A 65 28.99 -22.38 9.06
CA LYS A 65 28.46 -21.14 9.64
C LYS A 65 27.02 -21.44 10.03
N ASN A 66 26.64 -21.08 11.26
CA ASN A 66 25.27 -21.30 11.72
C ASN A 66 24.37 -20.46 10.80
N GLN A 67 23.62 -21.14 9.93
CA GLN A 67 22.75 -20.47 8.98
C GLN A 67 21.47 -20.08 9.71
N PHE A 68 21.14 -18.79 9.69
CA PHE A 68 19.90 -18.27 10.24
C PHE A 68 19.08 -17.65 9.12
N ARG A 69 17.89 -18.22 8.85
CA ARG A 69 17.01 -17.78 7.77
C ARG A 69 15.85 -16.95 8.30
N ILE A 70 15.69 -15.75 7.76
CA ILE A 70 14.54 -14.88 8.02
C ILE A 70 13.67 -14.86 6.78
N VAL A 71 12.41 -15.27 6.93
CA VAL A 71 11.42 -15.22 5.85
C VAL A 71 10.38 -14.16 6.15
N LEU A 72 10.47 -13.04 5.44
CA LEU A 72 9.52 -11.94 5.54
C LEU A 72 8.37 -12.16 4.56
N ILE A 73 7.13 -12.21 5.06
CA ILE A 73 5.94 -12.44 4.25
C ILE A 73 4.93 -11.33 4.52
N LYS A 74 4.56 -10.55 3.51
CA LYS A 74 3.32 -9.75 3.57
C LYS A 74 2.15 -10.64 3.15
N PRO A 75 1.25 -11.06 4.07
CA PRO A 75 0.09 -11.86 3.71
C PRO A 75 -0.93 -11.03 2.90
N SER A 76 -1.72 -11.73 2.09
CA SER A 76 -2.93 -11.17 1.49
C SER A 76 -4.14 -11.50 2.36
N HIS A 77 -5.36 -11.36 1.84
CA HIS A 77 -6.58 -11.80 2.51
C HIS A 77 -7.49 -12.59 1.55
N TYR A 78 -8.57 -13.15 2.08
CA TYR A 78 -9.50 -13.97 1.30
C TYR A 78 -10.58 -13.10 0.64
N ASP A 79 -10.94 -13.43 -0.60
CA ASP A 79 -12.14 -12.87 -1.22
C ASP A 79 -13.42 -13.52 -0.65
N ASP A 80 -14.59 -12.99 -1.03
CA ASP A 80 -15.92 -13.50 -0.63
C ASP A 80 -16.16 -14.98 -0.96
N THR A 81 -15.39 -15.54 -1.90
CA THR A 81 -15.46 -16.98 -2.27
C THR A 81 -14.49 -17.85 -1.47
N GLY A 82 -13.70 -17.22 -0.59
CA GLY A 82 -12.71 -17.81 0.29
C GLY A 82 -11.36 -18.05 -0.36
N TYR A 83 -11.04 -17.47 -1.51
CA TYR A 83 -9.73 -17.63 -2.15
C TYR A 83 -8.84 -16.42 -1.89
N VAL A 84 -7.55 -16.68 -1.67
CA VAL A 84 -6.54 -15.63 -1.49
C VAL A 84 -6.53 -14.67 -2.69
N ILE A 85 -6.65 -13.37 -2.41
CA ILE A 85 -6.54 -12.32 -3.42
C ILE A 85 -5.08 -12.20 -3.85
N ARG A 86 -4.82 -12.43 -5.13
CA ARG A 86 -3.48 -12.42 -5.68
C ARG A 86 -3.49 -12.11 -7.16
N TRP A 87 -2.44 -11.43 -7.59
CA TRP A 87 -2.32 -10.86 -8.92
C TRP A 87 -1.03 -11.30 -9.59
N HIS A 88 -0.97 -11.21 -10.92
CA HIS A 88 0.32 -11.30 -11.59
C HIS A 88 1.20 -10.08 -11.29
N LEU A 89 0.58 -8.89 -11.28
CA LEU A 89 1.17 -7.64 -10.81
C LEU A 89 0.20 -6.97 -9.84
N SER A 90 0.60 -6.69 -8.59
CA SER A 90 -0.23 -5.93 -7.65
C SER A 90 0.00 -4.42 -7.80
N SER A 91 -0.84 -3.60 -7.17
CA SER A 91 -0.82 -2.15 -7.33
C SER A 91 0.06 -1.43 -6.32
N ILE A 92 -0.08 -1.76 -5.03
CA ILE A 92 0.52 -1.01 -3.93
C ILE A 92 1.51 -1.90 -3.16
N PRO A 93 2.80 -1.53 -3.10
CA PRO A 93 3.77 -2.22 -2.25
C PRO A 93 3.55 -1.93 -0.76
N SER A 94 3.98 -2.86 0.09
CA SER A 94 3.99 -2.64 1.55
C SER A 94 5.22 -1.88 2.00
N ASN A 95 5.03 -0.70 2.62
CA ASN A 95 6.14 0.03 3.22
C ASN A 95 6.70 -0.69 4.45
N SER A 96 5.85 -1.37 5.24
CA SER A 96 6.32 -2.20 6.36
C SER A 96 7.26 -3.33 5.88
N LEU A 97 6.97 -3.92 4.72
CA LEU A 97 7.86 -4.93 4.12
C LEU A 97 9.19 -4.32 3.68
N ALA A 98 9.15 -3.11 3.08
CA ALA A 98 10.35 -2.38 2.67
C ALA A 98 11.22 -1.95 3.87
N CYS A 99 10.60 -1.44 4.93
CA CYS A 99 11.28 -1.06 6.17
C CYS A 99 11.91 -2.29 6.84
N LEU A 100 11.13 -3.36 7.02
CA LEU A 100 11.60 -4.57 7.70
C LEU A 100 12.70 -5.28 6.90
N TYR A 101 12.61 -5.32 5.58
CA TYR A 101 13.69 -5.80 4.72
C TYR A 101 14.97 -4.97 4.93
N ALA A 102 14.86 -3.64 4.88
CA ALA A 102 16.01 -2.74 5.04
C ALA A 102 16.72 -2.89 6.39
N ILE A 103 15.98 -2.93 7.50
CA ILE A 103 16.59 -3.12 8.83
C ILE A 103 17.11 -4.55 9.03
N THR A 104 16.55 -5.55 8.35
CA THR A 104 17.11 -6.92 8.35
C THR A 104 18.43 -6.99 7.58
N GLU A 105 18.52 -6.30 6.44
CA GLU A 105 19.78 -6.14 5.70
C GLU A 105 20.82 -5.37 6.54
N GLN A 106 20.40 -4.35 7.29
CA GLN A 106 21.28 -3.66 8.24
C GLN A 106 21.84 -4.63 9.29
N VAL A 107 20.99 -5.45 9.92
CA VAL A 107 21.41 -6.50 10.87
C VAL A 107 22.41 -7.48 10.24
N ARG A 108 22.21 -7.84 8.95
CA ARG A 108 23.16 -8.67 8.19
C ARG A 108 24.53 -8.00 8.04
N LEU A 109 24.52 -6.73 7.65
CA LEU A 109 25.73 -5.96 7.35
C LEU A 109 26.52 -5.62 8.62
N SER A 110 25.83 -5.27 9.71
CA SER A 110 26.44 -4.93 10.99
C SER A 110 26.86 -6.14 11.82
N ARG A 111 26.57 -7.36 11.36
CA ARG A 111 26.85 -8.61 12.09
C ARG A 111 26.27 -8.62 13.50
N THR A 112 25.09 -8.01 13.70
CA THR A 112 24.45 -7.91 15.04
C THR A 112 24.16 -9.27 15.68
N LEU A 113 24.01 -10.34 14.87
CA LEU A 113 23.82 -11.71 15.34
C LEU A 113 25.13 -12.47 15.58
N GLY A 114 26.29 -11.82 15.39
CA GLY A 114 27.62 -12.40 15.55
C GLY A 114 28.26 -12.86 14.23
N GLU A 115 29.59 -12.90 14.21
CA GLU A 115 30.41 -13.24 13.01
C GLU A 115 30.21 -14.67 12.52
N ALA A 116 29.79 -15.58 13.41
CA ALA A 116 29.56 -16.98 13.09
C ALA A 116 28.21 -17.26 12.41
N VAL A 117 27.30 -16.26 12.39
CA VAL A 117 25.95 -16.40 11.84
C VAL A 117 25.92 -15.93 10.39
N ASP A 118 25.49 -16.82 9.50
CA ASP A 118 25.22 -16.49 8.10
C ASP A 118 23.72 -16.22 7.92
N LEU A 119 23.36 -14.93 7.76
CA LEU A 119 21.98 -14.48 7.69
C LEU A 119 21.45 -14.56 6.25
N ILE A 120 20.39 -15.35 6.05
CA ILE A 120 19.71 -15.51 4.78
C ILE A 120 18.34 -14.84 4.85
N ILE A 121 18.04 -13.94 3.93
CA ILE A 121 16.80 -13.17 3.92
C ILE A 121 15.97 -13.57 2.69
N ASP A 122 14.77 -14.09 2.90
CA ASP A 122 13.77 -14.27 1.85
C ASP A 122 12.62 -13.27 2.06
N VAL A 123 12.14 -12.65 0.98
CA VAL A 123 11.04 -11.69 1.04
C VAL A 123 9.93 -12.10 0.07
N TYR A 124 8.69 -12.12 0.57
CA TYR A 124 7.51 -12.50 -0.20
C TYR A 124 6.36 -11.52 0.03
N ASP A 125 5.60 -11.28 -1.03
CA ASP A 125 4.35 -10.52 -0.98
C ASP A 125 3.25 -11.36 -1.61
N GLU A 126 2.32 -11.86 -0.80
CA GLU A 126 1.29 -12.80 -1.24
C GLU A 126 0.30 -12.16 -2.24
N THR A 127 0.24 -10.82 -2.30
CA THR A 127 -0.62 -10.11 -3.24
C THR A 127 -0.18 -10.26 -4.69
N ASN A 128 1.11 -10.57 -4.94
CA ASN A 128 1.66 -10.72 -6.31
C ASN A 128 2.40 -12.04 -6.57
N GLN A 129 2.58 -12.88 -5.55
CA GLN A 129 3.18 -14.19 -5.72
C GLN A 129 2.59 -15.23 -4.77
N LYS A 130 2.70 -16.50 -5.17
CA LYS A 130 2.33 -17.60 -4.29
C LYS A 130 3.46 -17.87 -3.32
N ILE A 131 3.12 -17.95 -2.04
CA ILE A 131 4.08 -18.33 -1.00
C ILE A 131 4.53 -19.76 -1.29
N PRO A 132 5.83 -20.00 -1.55
CA PRO A 132 6.33 -21.30 -1.95
C PRO A 132 6.51 -22.19 -0.71
N LEU A 133 5.41 -22.52 -0.04
CA LEU A 133 5.38 -23.19 1.26
C LEU A 133 6.28 -24.44 1.31
N SER A 134 6.13 -25.34 0.34
CA SER A 134 6.94 -26.57 0.27
C SER A 134 8.44 -26.30 0.12
N LYS A 135 8.81 -25.22 -0.60
CA LYS A 135 10.21 -24.81 -0.75
C LYS A 135 10.76 -24.29 0.58
N ILE A 136 10.01 -23.41 1.25
CA ILE A 136 10.42 -22.83 2.54
C ILE A 136 10.59 -23.96 3.57
N LEU A 137 9.59 -24.83 3.72
CA LEU A 137 9.68 -25.96 4.64
C LEU A 137 10.89 -26.88 4.35
N LYS A 138 11.20 -27.14 3.08
CA LYS A 138 12.39 -27.91 2.69
C LYS A 138 13.69 -27.19 3.04
N GLN A 139 13.74 -25.86 2.93
CA GLN A 139 14.93 -25.08 3.30
C GLN A 139 15.20 -25.14 4.81
N PHE A 140 14.16 -25.13 5.64
CA PHE A 140 14.26 -25.28 7.09
C PHE A 140 14.62 -26.69 7.56
N GLN A 141 14.56 -27.71 6.68
CA GLN A 141 15.01 -29.07 6.97
C GLN A 141 16.52 -29.28 6.74
N ALA A 142 17.24 -28.26 6.23
CA ALA A 142 18.68 -28.38 6.03
C ALA A 142 19.41 -28.54 7.39
N PRO A 143 20.44 -29.41 7.48
CA PRO A 143 21.18 -29.60 8.72
C PRO A 143 21.75 -28.28 9.27
N GLY A 144 21.49 -28.00 10.54
CA GLY A 144 21.96 -26.77 11.21
C GLY A 144 21.22 -25.49 10.80
N MET A 145 20.15 -25.58 10.00
CA MET A 145 19.32 -24.42 9.66
C MET A 145 18.45 -24.03 10.84
N GLN A 146 18.60 -22.79 11.29
CA GLN A 146 17.67 -22.13 12.19
C GLN A 146 17.01 -20.96 11.46
N GLY A 147 15.95 -20.40 12.03
CA GLY A 147 15.32 -19.24 11.42
C GLY A 147 13.93 -18.96 11.94
N ILE A 148 13.27 -18.05 11.25
CA ILE A 148 12.02 -17.44 11.70
C ILE A 148 11.18 -17.03 10.49
N ILE A 149 9.86 -17.20 10.61
CA ILE A 149 8.88 -16.68 9.65
C ILE A 149 8.26 -15.41 10.25
N CYS A 150 8.22 -14.32 9.49
CA CYS A 150 7.70 -13.05 9.94
C CYS A 150 6.56 -12.61 9.03
N MET A 151 5.32 -12.55 9.55
CA MET A 151 4.19 -11.95 8.86
C MET A 151 4.23 -10.44 9.08
N VAL A 152 4.40 -9.69 7.99
CA VAL A 152 4.82 -8.29 8.02
C VAL A 152 3.68 -7.34 7.68
N GLY A 153 3.44 -6.36 8.57
CA GLY A 153 2.48 -5.29 8.33
C GLY A 153 1.04 -5.79 8.20
N VAL A 154 0.68 -6.79 9.02
CA VAL A 154 -0.63 -7.45 8.96
C VAL A 154 -1.74 -6.48 9.40
N GLN A 155 -2.67 -6.24 8.48
CA GLN A 155 -3.91 -5.50 8.72
C GLN A 155 -5.03 -6.44 9.20
N THR A 156 -6.12 -5.88 9.73
CA THR A 156 -7.23 -6.66 10.31
C THR A 156 -7.80 -7.70 9.34
N ASN A 157 -8.08 -7.32 8.09
CA ASN A 157 -8.54 -8.27 7.06
C ASN A 157 -7.52 -9.35 6.69
N GLN A 158 -6.22 -9.09 6.87
CA GLN A 158 -5.16 -10.04 6.58
C GLN A 158 -4.87 -10.99 7.75
N PHE A 159 -5.32 -10.67 8.96
CA PHE A 159 -4.98 -11.43 10.17
C PHE A 159 -5.41 -12.90 10.10
N PRO A 160 -6.65 -13.25 9.68
CA PRO A 160 -7.05 -14.65 9.53
C PRO A 160 -6.15 -15.43 8.57
N ARG A 161 -5.76 -14.80 7.44
CA ARG A 161 -4.86 -15.41 6.46
C ARG A 161 -3.43 -15.57 7.02
N ALA A 162 -2.95 -14.59 7.80
CA ALA A 162 -1.65 -14.65 8.44
C ALA A 162 -1.56 -15.84 9.41
N VAL A 163 -2.58 -16.04 10.25
CA VAL A 163 -2.68 -17.19 11.16
C VAL A 163 -2.75 -18.50 10.38
N ASP A 164 -3.60 -18.59 9.35
CA ASP A 164 -3.71 -19.78 8.51
C ASP A 164 -2.39 -20.16 7.83
N LEU A 165 -1.64 -19.16 7.35
CA LEU A 165 -0.36 -19.35 6.71
C LEU A 165 0.74 -19.77 7.71
N SER A 166 0.57 -19.45 9.00
CA SER A 166 1.50 -19.79 10.09
C SER A 166 1.43 -21.26 10.49
N ARG A 167 0.23 -21.86 10.47
CA ARG A 167 -0.02 -23.24 10.94
C ARG A 167 0.94 -24.31 10.38
N PRO A 168 1.24 -24.37 9.07
CA PRO A 168 2.17 -25.37 8.55
C PRO A 168 3.62 -25.20 9.02
N PHE A 169 4.03 -23.98 9.37
CA PHE A 169 5.36 -23.70 9.92
C PHE A 169 5.44 -24.10 11.40
N LEU A 170 4.41 -23.74 12.18
CA LEU A 170 4.28 -24.13 13.59
C LEU A 170 4.24 -25.65 13.75
N ALA A 171 3.53 -26.37 12.86
CA ALA A 171 3.51 -27.83 12.84
C ALA A 171 4.88 -28.49 12.57
N LYS A 172 5.89 -27.70 12.17
CA LYS A 172 7.28 -28.13 12.00
C LYS A 172 8.23 -27.48 13.02
N ASN A 173 7.68 -26.90 14.10
CA ASN A 173 8.41 -26.18 15.14
C ASN A 173 9.27 -25.04 14.59
N ILE A 174 8.84 -24.42 13.47
CA ILE A 174 9.50 -23.23 12.93
C ILE A 174 8.84 -22.01 13.59
N PRO A 175 9.61 -21.14 14.28
CA PRO A 175 9.08 -19.94 14.92
C PRO A 175 8.35 -19.01 13.94
N VAL A 176 7.22 -18.44 14.38
CA VAL A 176 6.43 -17.51 13.59
C VAL A 176 6.09 -16.25 14.38
N LEU A 177 6.28 -15.09 13.74
CA LEU A 177 5.91 -13.78 14.25
C LEU A 177 4.78 -13.18 13.43
N ILE A 178 3.86 -12.49 14.09
CA ILE A 178 2.86 -11.62 13.44
C ILE A 178 2.96 -10.22 14.06
N GLY A 179 3.18 -9.22 13.21
CA GLY A 179 3.12 -7.82 13.60
C GLY A 179 2.40 -6.96 12.57
N GLY A 180 2.09 -5.72 12.96
CA GLY A 180 1.38 -4.77 12.11
C GLY A 180 0.23 -4.06 12.82
N PHE A 181 -0.63 -3.43 12.02
CA PHE A 181 -1.69 -2.56 12.50
C PHE A 181 -2.77 -3.29 13.29
N HIS A 182 -3.08 -4.55 12.98
CA HIS A 182 -4.09 -5.29 13.72
C HIS A 182 -3.66 -5.52 15.18
N VAL A 183 -2.48 -6.14 15.38
CA VAL A 183 -1.91 -6.41 16.72
C VAL A 183 -1.72 -5.10 17.48
N SER A 184 -1.09 -4.11 16.84
CA SER A 184 -0.80 -2.81 17.46
C SER A 184 -2.08 -2.03 17.80
N GLY A 185 -3.08 -2.06 16.93
CA GLY A 185 -4.36 -1.39 17.11
C GLY A 185 -5.18 -2.00 18.26
N CYS A 186 -5.24 -3.32 18.33
CA CYS A 186 -5.89 -4.01 19.45
C CYS A 186 -5.23 -3.64 20.78
N LEU A 187 -3.89 -3.76 20.88
CA LEU A 187 -3.17 -3.54 22.14
C LEU A 187 -3.03 -2.07 22.56
N SER A 188 -3.16 -1.12 21.62
CA SER A 188 -3.12 0.32 21.94
C SER A 188 -4.44 0.84 22.51
N MET A 189 -5.58 0.29 22.08
CA MET A 189 -6.90 0.86 22.37
C MET A 189 -7.81 -0.01 23.23
N LEU A 190 -7.60 -1.33 23.27
CA LEU A 190 -8.49 -2.23 24.02
C LEU A 190 -7.90 -2.57 25.39
N GLU A 191 -8.75 -2.58 26.42
CA GLU A 191 -8.35 -2.93 27.79
C GLU A 191 -7.94 -4.41 27.94
N LYS A 192 -8.51 -5.27 27.09
CA LYS A 192 -8.26 -6.71 27.08
C LYS A 192 -7.70 -7.12 25.73
N ILE A 193 -6.78 -8.08 25.75
CA ILE A 193 -6.32 -8.77 24.55
C ILE A 193 -7.51 -9.52 23.96
N PRO A 194 -7.91 -9.25 22.69
CA PRO A 194 -9.02 -9.96 22.07
C PRO A 194 -8.73 -11.45 21.87
N ASP A 195 -9.80 -12.23 21.65
CA ASP A 195 -9.71 -13.69 21.54
C ASP A 195 -8.84 -14.12 20.35
N ASP A 196 -8.90 -13.44 19.21
CA ASP A 196 -8.12 -13.77 18.01
C ASP A 196 -6.59 -13.64 18.24
N LEU A 197 -6.15 -12.62 18.98
CA LEU A 197 -4.75 -12.48 19.39
C LEU A 197 -4.37 -13.52 20.45
N SER A 198 -5.26 -13.80 21.39
CA SER A 198 -5.03 -14.80 22.45
C SER A 198 -4.92 -16.21 21.87
N GLU A 199 -5.79 -16.57 20.93
CA GLU A 199 -5.74 -17.82 20.17
C GLU A 199 -4.45 -17.94 19.35
N ALA A 200 -4.04 -16.87 18.66
CA ALA A 200 -2.78 -16.86 17.92
C ALA A 200 -1.58 -17.14 18.84
N MET A 201 -1.53 -16.51 20.02
CA MET A 201 -0.47 -16.79 21.00
C MET A 201 -0.52 -18.24 21.54
N ASN A 202 -1.73 -18.76 21.78
CA ASN A 202 -1.92 -20.15 22.21
C ASN A 202 -1.49 -21.17 21.14
N ASP A 203 -1.63 -20.82 19.86
CA ASP A 203 -1.11 -21.60 18.72
C ASP A 203 0.44 -21.55 18.61
N GLY A 204 1.11 -20.75 19.46
CA GLY A 204 2.57 -20.59 19.49
C GLY A 204 3.10 -19.45 18.61
N ILE A 205 2.23 -18.55 18.14
CA ILE A 205 2.63 -17.36 17.38
C ILE A 205 3.14 -16.29 18.35
N THR A 206 4.31 -15.74 18.05
CA THR A 206 4.81 -14.53 18.72
C THR A 206 4.13 -13.30 18.12
N LEU A 207 3.53 -12.46 18.95
CA LEU A 207 2.95 -11.19 18.51
C LEU A 207 3.93 -10.03 18.70
N VAL A 208 3.92 -9.08 17.77
CA VAL A 208 4.74 -7.86 17.83
C VAL A 208 3.86 -6.64 17.62
N ALA A 209 3.79 -5.78 18.64
CA ALA A 209 3.09 -4.50 18.60
C ALA A 209 4.06 -3.33 18.60
N GLY A 210 3.75 -2.32 17.80
CA GLY A 210 4.59 -1.14 17.62
C GLY A 210 5.63 -1.29 16.50
N GLU A 211 6.50 -0.29 16.44
CA GLU A 211 7.58 -0.16 15.46
C GLU A 211 8.85 -0.83 15.99
N VAL A 212 9.66 -1.42 15.10
CA VAL A 212 10.76 -2.33 15.49
C VAL A 212 12.13 -1.86 14.99
N GLU A 213 12.23 -0.67 14.42
CA GLU A 213 13.48 -0.15 13.83
C GLU A 213 14.67 -0.24 14.79
N GLU A 214 14.46 0.06 16.08
CA GLU A 214 15.51 0.07 17.10
C GLU A 214 15.65 -1.27 17.85
N THR A 215 14.66 -2.17 17.75
CA THR A 215 14.58 -3.41 18.56
C THR A 215 14.63 -4.70 17.73
N TRP A 216 14.60 -4.59 16.40
CA TRP A 216 14.55 -5.76 15.50
C TRP A 216 15.73 -6.71 15.70
N GLY A 217 16.93 -6.17 15.89
CA GLY A 217 18.12 -6.96 16.16
C GLY A 217 17.99 -7.83 17.42
N ASP A 218 17.33 -7.33 18.46
CA ASP A 218 17.15 -8.06 19.72
C ASP A 218 16.10 -9.15 19.61
N ILE A 219 14.99 -8.89 18.91
CA ILE A 219 14.00 -9.94 18.58
C ILE A 219 14.67 -11.09 17.81
N LEU A 220 15.56 -10.76 16.87
CA LEU A 220 16.30 -11.77 16.10
C LEU A 220 17.33 -12.53 16.95
N LYS A 221 17.94 -11.91 17.96
CA LYS A 221 18.79 -12.62 18.94
C LYS A 221 17.96 -13.59 19.77
N ASP A 222 16.79 -13.17 20.24
CA ASP A 222 15.88 -14.03 20.99
C ASP A 222 15.40 -15.21 20.13
N ALA A 223 15.15 -14.98 18.84
CA ALA A 223 14.85 -16.05 17.88
C ALA A 223 16.01 -17.03 17.70
N LEU A 224 17.24 -16.53 17.58
CA LEU A 224 18.45 -17.34 17.45
C LEU A 224 18.73 -18.17 18.69
N SER A 225 18.48 -17.64 19.89
CA SER A 225 18.69 -18.35 21.16
C SER A 225 17.51 -19.21 21.61
N GLY A 226 16.40 -19.24 20.87
CA GLY A 226 15.18 -19.95 21.25
C GLY A 226 14.46 -19.32 22.45
N ALA A 227 14.63 -18.02 22.68
CA ALA A 227 14.10 -17.26 23.81
C ALA A 227 12.96 -16.30 23.41
N LEU A 228 12.27 -16.56 22.29
CA LEU A 228 11.15 -15.72 21.86
C LEU A 228 10.05 -15.63 22.91
N LYS A 229 9.66 -14.40 23.23
CA LYS A 229 8.51 -14.11 24.09
C LYS A 229 7.22 -14.27 23.30
N PRO A 230 6.09 -14.61 23.95
CA PRO A 230 4.78 -14.64 23.30
C PRO A 230 4.35 -13.27 22.73
N LEU A 231 4.78 -12.18 23.37
CA LEU A 231 4.46 -10.81 22.98
C LEU A 231 5.67 -9.88 23.16
N TYR A 232 5.96 -9.10 22.12
CA TYR A 232 6.80 -7.91 22.17
C TYR A 232 5.92 -6.68 21.97
N ASN A 233 5.95 -5.74 22.91
CA ASN A 233 5.11 -4.54 22.86
C ASN A 233 5.98 -3.28 22.98
N PHE A 234 6.12 -2.56 21.86
CA PHE A 234 6.91 -1.34 21.71
C PHE A 234 6.03 -0.12 21.40
N LEU A 235 4.72 -0.18 21.70
CA LEU A 235 3.80 0.93 21.41
C LEU A 235 4.19 2.24 22.10
N ASN A 236 4.89 2.16 23.22
CA ASN A 236 5.36 3.33 23.99
C ASN A 236 6.80 3.76 23.61
N ASP A 237 7.50 2.98 22.79
CA ASP A 237 8.92 3.15 22.45
C ASP A 237 9.07 3.46 20.95
N LEU A 238 8.38 4.51 20.49
CA LEU A 238 8.38 4.89 19.08
C LEU A 238 9.76 5.38 18.62
N PRO A 239 10.37 4.78 17.59
CA PRO A 239 11.74 5.09 17.18
C PRO A 239 11.85 6.46 16.51
N GLY A 240 13.03 7.06 16.51
CA GLY A 240 13.32 8.20 15.63
C GLY A 240 13.30 7.77 14.16
N LEU A 241 13.01 8.69 13.21
CA LEU A 241 13.10 8.38 11.77
C LEU A 241 14.37 8.90 11.08
N GLN A 242 15.09 9.81 11.73
CA GLN A 242 16.33 10.38 11.19
C GLN A 242 17.41 9.31 11.16
N ALA A 243 18.14 9.22 10.04
CA ALA A 243 19.21 8.24 9.83
C ALA A 243 18.80 6.76 9.98
N GLN A 244 17.49 6.47 10.07
CA GLN A 244 17.00 5.09 10.00
C GLN A 244 17.23 4.53 8.60
N SER A 245 17.42 3.21 8.52
CA SER A 245 17.58 2.52 7.24
C SER A 245 16.53 2.94 6.21
N ALA A 246 17.00 3.19 5.00
CA ALA A 246 16.18 3.58 3.86
C ALA A 246 15.22 2.44 3.50
N PRO A 247 13.88 2.66 3.50
CA PRO A 247 12.94 1.63 3.08
C PRO A 247 13.24 1.21 1.63
N ILE A 248 13.52 -0.07 1.43
CA ILE A 248 13.85 -0.62 0.12
C ILE A 248 13.37 -2.07 0.00
N LEU A 249 13.10 -2.50 -1.23
CA LEU A 249 12.85 -3.90 -1.56
C LEU A 249 13.75 -4.32 -2.71
N PRO A 250 14.09 -5.62 -2.82
CA PRO A 250 14.80 -6.14 -3.99
C PRO A 250 14.07 -5.79 -5.29
N THR A 251 14.83 -5.44 -6.33
CA THR A 251 14.29 -5.03 -7.63
C THR A 251 13.35 -6.09 -8.23
N GLU A 252 13.63 -7.38 -8.00
CA GLU A 252 12.79 -8.50 -8.45
C GLU A 252 11.41 -8.47 -7.79
N VAL A 253 11.32 -8.00 -6.55
CA VAL A 253 10.06 -7.86 -5.81
C VAL A 253 9.34 -6.61 -6.30
N VAL A 254 10.06 -5.49 -6.46
CA VAL A 254 9.49 -4.23 -6.97
C VAL A 254 8.94 -4.41 -8.39
N SER A 255 9.57 -5.25 -9.22
CA SER A 255 9.11 -5.55 -10.59
C SER A 255 7.73 -6.22 -10.66
N ARG A 256 7.22 -6.74 -9.53
CA ARG A 256 5.90 -7.36 -9.41
C ARG A 256 4.79 -6.36 -9.10
N TYR A 257 5.11 -5.07 -8.95
CA TYR A 257 4.11 -4.01 -8.86
C TYR A 257 3.93 -3.31 -10.20
N VAL A 258 2.70 -2.87 -10.47
CA VAL A 258 2.38 -2.13 -11.70
C VAL A 258 3.26 -0.88 -11.82
N GLY A 259 4.10 -0.86 -12.85
CA GLY A 259 5.01 0.26 -13.11
C GLY A 259 6.24 0.32 -12.21
N SER A 260 6.60 -0.79 -11.54
CA SER A 260 7.76 -0.87 -10.63
C SER A 260 7.70 0.22 -9.54
N LEU A 261 6.54 0.34 -8.91
CA LEU A 261 6.28 1.29 -7.83
C LEU A 261 7.02 0.84 -6.57
N ALA A 262 7.91 1.69 -6.06
CA ALA A 262 8.47 1.56 -4.71
C ALA A 262 7.70 2.44 -3.73
N THR A 263 8.02 2.29 -2.45
CA THR A 263 7.40 3.05 -1.37
C THR A 263 8.44 3.45 -0.35
N PHE A 264 8.21 4.59 0.30
CA PHE A 264 8.94 5.03 1.48
C PHE A 264 8.05 5.96 2.31
N ASP A 265 8.38 6.13 3.58
CA ASP A 265 7.85 7.17 4.46
C ASP A 265 8.89 8.29 4.63
N ALA A 266 8.49 9.54 4.40
CA ALA A 266 9.23 10.74 4.79
C ALA A 266 8.88 11.18 6.21
N GLY A 267 7.77 10.67 6.76
CA GLY A 267 7.34 10.88 8.13
C GLY A 267 6.28 9.88 8.56
N ARG A 268 6.11 9.74 9.88
CA ARG A 268 5.10 8.87 10.51
C ARG A 268 4.33 9.61 11.58
N GLY A 269 3.07 9.28 11.75
CA GLY A 269 2.15 9.92 12.68
C GLY A 269 1.45 11.16 12.10
N CYS A 270 0.27 11.47 12.63
CA CYS A 270 -0.61 12.52 12.14
C CYS A 270 -1.10 13.38 13.32
N PRO A 271 -1.20 14.73 13.17
CA PRO A 271 -1.67 15.60 14.25
C PRO A 271 -3.20 15.58 14.43
N PHE A 272 -3.95 14.98 13.51
CA PHE A 272 -5.42 14.94 13.55
C PHE A 272 -5.95 13.77 14.40
N THR A 273 -7.18 13.90 14.87
CA THR A 273 -7.83 12.95 15.79
C THR A 273 -9.12 12.40 15.20
N CYS A 274 -9.08 11.98 13.94
CA CYS A 274 -10.24 11.38 13.28
C CYS A 274 -10.63 10.09 14.02
N SER A 275 -11.88 9.94 14.43
CA SER A 275 -12.31 8.87 15.33
C SER A 275 -12.18 7.45 14.73
N PHE A 276 -12.37 7.33 13.41
CA PHE A 276 -12.21 6.09 12.63
C PHE A 276 -10.74 5.73 12.31
N CYS A 277 -9.79 6.64 12.57
CA CYS A 277 -8.40 6.46 12.15
C CYS A 277 -7.61 5.64 13.17
N THR A 278 -6.76 4.72 12.69
CA THR A 278 -5.90 3.89 13.53
C THR A 278 -4.48 4.44 13.69
N ILE A 279 -4.08 5.37 12.82
CA ILE A 279 -2.69 5.85 12.69
C ILE A 279 -2.15 6.40 14.01
N ILE A 280 -2.88 7.33 14.65
CA ILE A 280 -2.36 8.04 15.82
C ILE A 280 -2.19 7.16 17.05
N ASN A 281 -2.92 6.04 17.11
CA ASN A 281 -2.88 5.11 18.22
C ASN A 281 -1.80 4.03 18.03
N VAL A 282 -1.32 3.85 16.79
CA VAL A 282 -0.24 2.91 16.46
C VAL A 282 1.11 3.61 16.26
N GLN A 283 1.15 4.73 15.53
CA GLN A 283 2.38 5.44 15.17
C GLN A 283 2.64 6.71 16.00
N GLY A 284 1.72 7.02 16.91
CA GLY A 284 1.80 8.18 17.80
C GLY A 284 1.23 9.48 17.21
N ARG A 285 0.96 10.41 18.13
CA ARG A 285 0.38 11.74 17.83
C ARG A 285 1.41 12.79 17.42
N LYS A 286 2.68 12.56 17.77
CA LYS A 286 3.79 13.43 17.39
C LYS A 286 4.36 12.93 16.08
N SER A 287 4.19 13.71 15.02
CA SER A 287 4.78 13.37 13.75
C SER A 287 6.31 13.34 13.85
N ARG A 288 6.89 12.24 13.38
CA ARG A 288 8.34 12.02 13.27
C ARG A 288 8.72 12.12 11.81
N PHE A 289 9.95 12.55 11.51
CA PHE A 289 10.31 12.95 10.15
C PHE A 289 11.72 12.52 9.76
N ARG A 290 11.88 12.18 8.48
CA ARG A 290 13.15 12.07 7.78
C ARG A 290 13.62 13.44 7.30
N THR A 291 14.93 13.59 7.17
CA THR A 291 15.54 14.78 6.57
C THR A 291 15.46 14.74 5.04
N ALA A 292 15.74 15.87 4.38
CA ALA A 292 15.87 15.89 2.92
C ALA A 292 17.03 14.99 2.43
N ASP A 293 18.10 14.85 3.22
CA ASP A 293 19.23 13.97 2.90
C ASP A 293 18.83 12.49 2.97
N ASP A 294 18.04 12.10 3.99
CA ASP A 294 17.49 10.75 4.07
C ASP A 294 16.62 10.42 2.85
N VAL A 295 15.73 11.34 2.45
CA VAL A 295 14.85 11.17 1.29
C VAL A 295 15.65 11.11 -0.02
N GLU A 296 16.68 11.94 -0.17
CA GLU A 296 17.59 11.85 -1.31
C GLU A 296 18.29 10.50 -1.38
N ALA A 297 18.82 10.01 -0.26
CA ALA A 297 19.49 8.71 -0.21
C ALA A 297 18.55 7.58 -0.66
N ILE A 298 17.31 7.57 -0.18
CA ILE A 298 16.26 6.63 -0.61
C ILE A 298 16.01 6.73 -2.13
N VAL A 299 15.83 7.94 -2.64
CA VAL A 299 15.53 8.17 -4.07
C VAL A 299 16.70 7.75 -4.95
N ARG A 300 17.94 8.12 -4.58
CA ARG A 300 19.14 7.74 -5.33
C ARG A 300 19.37 6.24 -5.34
N GLU A 301 19.17 5.56 -4.22
CA GLU A 301 19.36 4.12 -4.16
C GLU A 301 18.35 3.38 -5.04
N ASN A 302 17.08 3.77 -4.97
CA ASN A 302 16.05 3.27 -5.89
C ASN A 302 16.35 3.63 -7.36
N TRP A 303 16.86 4.83 -7.63
CA TRP A 303 17.21 5.29 -8.98
C TRP A 303 18.29 4.42 -9.62
N LYS A 304 19.35 4.06 -8.87
CA LYS A 304 20.40 3.13 -9.31
C LYS A 304 19.81 1.78 -9.73
N ASN A 305 18.77 1.34 -9.03
CA ASN A 305 18.02 0.10 -9.29
C ASN A 305 16.94 0.24 -10.37
N GLY A 306 16.88 1.37 -11.07
CA GLY A 306 15.94 1.60 -12.16
C GLY A 306 14.53 2.04 -11.73
N ILE A 307 14.30 2.22 -10.44
CA ILE A 307 13.00 2.58 -9.86
C ILE A 307 12.82 4.10 -9.90
N ARG A 308 11.72 4.56 -10.52
CA ARG A 308 11.45 6.00 -10.77
C ARG A 308 10.14 6.48 -10.17
N ARG A 309 9.35 5.57 -9.61
CA ARG A 309 7.98 5.82 -9.15
C ARG A 309 7.91 5.46 -7.67
N TYR A 310 7.34 6.37 -6.91
CA TYR A 310 7.28 6.27 -5.45
C TYR A 310 5.87 6.56 -4.96
N PHE A 311 5.39 5.72 -4.06
CA PHE A 311 4.30 6.07 -3.17
C PHE A 311 4.90 6.55 -1.85
N VAL A 312 4.69 7.82 -1.50
CA VAL A 312 5.11 8.35 -0.20
C VAL A 312 4.00 8.03 0.79
N THR A 313 4.32 7.20 1.76
CA THR A 313 3.34 6.58 2.67
C THR A 313 3.02 7.38 3.92
N ASP A 314 3.54 8.61 4.03
CA ASP A 314 3.08 9.57 5.02
C ASP A 314 1.54 9.61 4.99
N ASP A 315 0.92 9.45 6.16
CA ASP A 315 -0.53 9.55 6.30
C ASP A 315 -1.02 10.97 5.96
N ASP A 316 -0.15 11.96 6.18
CA ASP A 316 -0.35 13.33 5.72
C ASP A 316 0.99 14.04 5.49
N PHE A 317 1.44 14.05 4.22
CA PHE A 317 2.70 14.69 3.85
C PHE A 317 2.68 16.21 4.07
N ALA A 318 1.51 16.85 4.05
CA ALA A 318 1.40 18.30 4.26
C ALA A 318 1.71 18.73 5.69
N ARG A 319 1.70 17.78 6.64
CA ARG A 319 2.07 18.02 8.04
C ARG A 319 3.52 17.64 8.33
N ASN A 320 4.26 17.17 7.33
CA ASN A 320 5.67 16.91 7.46
C ASN A 320 6.44 18.22 7.64
N ARG A 321 7.06 18.47 8.80
CA ARG A 321 7.78 19.74 9.05
C ARG A 321 8.92 20.00 8.05
N ASN A 322 9.44 18.93 7.43
CA ASN A 322 10.53 18.99 6.46
C ASN A 322 10.02 19.00 5.01
N TRP A 323 8.71 19.12 4.77
CA TRP A 323 8.10 19.06 3.43
C TRP A 323 8.81 19.98 2.43
N GLU A 324 9.18 21.20 2.87
CA GLU A 324 9.75 22.22 1.99
C GLU A 324 11.17 21.84 1.57
N ALA A 325 12.02 21.49 2.54
CA ALA A 325 13.38 21.04 2.27
C ALA A 325 13.42 19.76 1.42
N ILE A 326 12.47 18.84 1.66
CA ILE A 326 12.32 17.61 0.86
C ILE A 326 11.95 17.98 -0.58
N PHE A 327 10.93 18.81 -0.79
CA PHE A 327 10.56 19.22 -2.14
C PHE A 327 11.67 19.99 -2.84
N ASP A 328 12.36 20.91 -2.16
CA ASP A 328 13.47 21.66 -2.75
C ASP A 328 14.60 20.72 -3.20
N ARG A 329 14.91 19.69 -2.40
CA ARG A 329 15.90 18.68 -2.79
C ARG A 329 15.43 17.87 -4.00
N LEU A 330 14.18 17.39 -3.99
CA LEU A 330 13.64 16.61 -5.11
C LEU A 330 13.54 17.43 -6.39
N ILE A 331 13.20 18.72 -6.30
CA ILE A 331 13.20 19.65 -7.43
C ILE A 331 14.60 19.76 -8.01
N TYR A 332 15.62 19.96 -7.17
CA TYR A 332 17.02 20.01 -7.61
C TYR A 332 17.42 18.72 -8.34
N LEU A 333 17.11 17.54 -7.80
CA LEU A 333 17.39 16.26 -8.47
C LEU A 333 16.71 16.14 -9.84
N ARG A 334 15.51 16.69 -10.00
CA ARG A 334 14.78 16.67 -11.28
C ARG A 334 15.34 17.67 -12.29
N GLU A 335 15.54 18.91 -11.87
CA GLU A 335 15.84 20.04 -12.77
C GLU A 335 17.34 20.17 -13.07
N ASN A 336 18.21 19.83 -12.12
CA ASN A 336 19.66 19.95 -12.27
C ASN A 336 20.34 18.63 -12.61
N GLU A 337 19.81 17.50 -12.13
CA GLU A 337 20.42 16.17 -12.35
C GLU A 337 19.63 15.28 -13.33
N GLY A 338 18.48 15.74 -13.83
CA GLY A 338 17.68 15.02 -14.82
C GLY A 338 17.02 13.74 -14.29
N MET A 339 16.87 13.58 -12.98
CA MET A 339 16.21 12.41 -12.39
C MET A 339 14.70 12.49 -12.61
N ASN A 340 14.13 11.56 -13.37
CA ASN A 340 12.69 11.44 -13.59
C ASN A 340 11.95 10.87 -12.35
N ILE A 341 11.76 11.70 -11.33
CA ILE A 341 11.09 11.32 -10.08
C ILE A 341 9.57 11.51 -10.23
N ASN A 342 8.80 10.46 -9.89
CA ASN A 342 7.34 10.46 -9.98
C ASN A 342 6.73 10.00 -8.65
N MET A 343 5.98 10.88 -7.98
CA MET A 343 5.44 10.60 -6.65
C MET A 343 3.91 10.58 -6.61
N ILE A 344 3.40 9.72 -5.73
CA ILE A 344 2.02 9.74 -5.22
C ILE A 344 2.10 10.21 -3.76
N LEU A 345 1.31 11.22 -3.40
CA LEU A 345 1.26 11.78 -2.04
C LEU A 345 -0.15 11.62 -1.45
N GLN A 346 -0.23 11.58 -0.11
CA GLN A 346 -1.46 11.74 0.64
C GLN A 346 -1.39 13.04 1.44
N VAL A 347 -2.47 13.82 1.45
CA VAL A 347 -2.53 15.12 2.11
C VAL A 347 -3.92 15.40 2.70
N ASP A 348 -3.96 16.26 3.71
CA ASP A 348 -5.21 16.83 4.19
C ASP A 348 -5.74 18.00 3.34
N THR A 349 -6.98 18.39 3.61
CA THR A 349 -7.62 19.47 2.86
C THR A 349 -7.06 20.86 3.18
N ALA A 350 -6.43 21.08 4.34
CA ALA A 350 -5.79 22.34 4.69
C ALA A 350 -4.38 22.51 4.09
N CYS A 351 -3.88 21.55 3.29
CA CYS A 351 -2.60 21.67 2.59
C CYS A 351 -2.51 22.90 1.68
N HIS A 352 -3.62 23.34 1.08
CA HIS A 352 -3.65 24.53 0.22
C HIS A 352 -3.38 25.85 0.96
N ARG A 353 -3.54 25.86 2.29
CA ARG A 353 -3.22 27.04 3.11
C ARG A 353 -1.71 27.20 3.34
N ILE A 354 -0.92 26.16 3.06
CA ILE A 354 0.54 26.22 3.16
C ILE A 354 1.07 26.94 1.91
N PRO A 355 1.76 28.09 2.06
CA PRO A 355 2.28 28.83 0.92
C PRO A 355 3.15 27.95 0.02
N ARG A 356 2.87 27.99 -1.29
CA ARG A 356 3.62 27.27 -2.35
C ARG A 356 3.65 25.74 -2.24
N PHE A 357 3.00 25.12 -1.25
CA PHE A 357 3.06 23.67 -1.05
C PHE A 357 2.64 22.88 -2.29
N ILE A 358 1.46 23.18 -2.83
CA ILE A 358 0.90 22.49 -4.01
C ILE A 358 1.76 22.73 -5.26
N GLN A 359 2.27 23.96 -5.43
CA GLN A 359 3.19 24.30 -6.52
C GLN A 359 4.47 23.48 -6.43
N LYS A 360 5.14 23.50 -5.27
CA LYS A 360 6.38 22.75 -5.03
C LYS A 360 6.15 21.23 -5.14
N ALA A 361 4.99 20.71 -4.71
CA ALA A 361 4.65 19.30 -4.88
C ALA A 361 4.67 18.89 -6.36
N GLY A 362 4.02 19.67 -7.24
CA GLY A 362 4.05 19.42 -8.68
C GLY A 362 5.46 19.51 -9.27
N GLN A 363 6.23 20.52 -8.86
CA GLN A 363 7.64 20.69 -9.28
C GLN A 363 8.56 19.58 -8.75
N ALA A 364 8.29 19.01 -7.58
CA ALA A 364 9.04 17.88 -7.01
C ALA A 364 8.69 16.54 -7.67
N GLY A 365 7.68 16.49 -8.53
CA GLY A 365 7.29 15.28 -9.27
C GLY A 365 6.05 14.57 -8.73
N CYS A 366 5.29 15.20 -7.84
CA CYS A 366 3.95 14.73 -7.49
C CYS A 366 3.07 14.78 -8.74
N HIS A 367 2.58 13.61 -9.15
CA HIS A 367 1.73 13.49 -10.35
C HIS A 367 0.33 12.98 -10.02
N LYS A 368 0.14 12.45 -8.81
CA LYS A 368 -1.13 12.00 -8.26
C LYS A 368 -1.14 12.35 -6.77
N VAL A 369 -2.26 12.89 -6.31
CA VAL A 369 -2.50 13.16 -4.89
C VAL A 369 -3.75 12.44 -4.45
N PHE A 370 -3.72 11.86 -3.24
CA PHE A 370 -4.90 11.40 -2.53
C PHE A 370 -5.25 12.43 -1.45
N ILE A 371 -6.51 12.85 -1.42
CA ILE A 371 -7.04 13.82 -0.45
C ILE A 371 -8.17 13.15 0.32
N GLY A 372 -8.01 13.04 1.64
CA GLY A 372 -9.10 12.57 2.49
C GLY A 372 -10.21 13.63 2.56
N LEU A 373 -11.27 13.50 1.77
CA LEU A 373 -12.49 14.32 1.95
C LEU A 373 -13.36 13.70 3.03
N GLU A 374 -13.48 12.36 3.05
CA GLU A 374 -14.36 11.52 3.88
C GLU A 374 -15.86 11.79 3.69
N ASN A 375 -16.28 13.05 3.67
CA ASN A 375 -17.66 13.43 3.41
C ASN A 375 -17.70 14.90 2.93
N ILE A 376 -18.81 15.34 2.34
CA ILE A 376 -19.07 16.77 2.03
C ILE A 376 -20.16 17.38 2.91
N ASN A 377 -20.81 16.57 3.75
CA ASN A 377 -21.73 17.02 4.78
C ASN A 377 -20.96 17.49 6.01
N ALA A 378 -21.07 18.79 6.33
CA ALA A 378 -20.37 19.41 7.45
C ALA A 378 -20.73 18.77 8.82
N ALA A 379 -21.95 18.27 9.00
CA ALA A 379 -22.35 17.61 10.23
C ALA A 379 -21.64 16.25 10.42
N ALA A 380 -21.54 15.45 9.35
CA ALA A 380 -20.84 14.16 9.37
C ALA A 380 -19.32 14.32 9.61
N LEU A 381 -18.72 15.36 9.02
CA LEU A 381 -17.31 15.69 9.26
C LEU A 381 -17.06 16.12 10.72
N LYS A 382 -17.96 16.93 11.28
CA LYS A 382 -17.86 17.38 12.66
C LYS A 382 -18.01 16.23 13.66
N SER A 383 -18.90 15.27 13.41
CA SER A 383 -19.13 14.13 14.30
C SER A 383 -17.94 13.17 14.40
N THR A 384 -17.03 13.18 13.43
CA THR A 384 -15.85 12.27 13.39
C THR A 384 -14.53 12.96 13.69
N GLY A 385 -14.60 14.18 14.25
CA GLY A 385 -13.42 14.93 14.67
C GLY A 385 -12.63 15.57 13.52
N LYS A 386 -13.14 15.54 12.27
CA LYS A 386 -12.44 16.00 11.07
C LYS A 386 -12.55 17.52 10.85
N LYS A 387 -12.14 18.29 11.87
CA LYS A 387 -12.32 19.76 11.93
C LYS A 387 -11.53 20.54 10.88
N GLN A 388 -10.48 19.93 10.32
CA GLN A 388 -9.65 20.51 9.26
C GLN A 388 -10.37 20.56 7.91
N ASN A 389 -11.45 19.80 7.74
CA ASN A 389 -12.19 19.71 6.49
C ASN A 389 -13.26 20.80 6.39
N HIS A 390 -13.00 21.78 5.53
CA HIS A 390 -13.82 22.95 5.27
C HIS A 390 -14.40 22.90 3.85
N VAL A 391 -15.65 22.43 3.72
CA VAL A 391 -16.29 22.11 2.44
C VAL A 391 -16.34 23.31 1.49
N GLU A 392 -16.50 24.52 2.03
CA GLU A 392 -16.54 25.78 1.28
C GLU A 392 -15.20 26.12 0.58
N GLN A 393 -14.11 25.53 1.06
CA GLN A 393 -12.74 25.72 0.58
C GLN A 393 -12.26 24.60 -0.36
N TYR A 394 -12.99 23.48 -0.42
CA TYR A 394 -12.60 22.33 -1.24
C TYR A 394 -12.40 22.73 -2.70
N ARG A 395 -13.28 23.54 -3.28
CA ARG A 395 -13.13 23.96 -4.67
C ARG A 395 -11.82 24.70 -4.91
N ASP A 396 -11.43 25.62 -4.02
CA ASP A 396 -10.24 26.43 -4.20
C ASP A 396 -8.98 25.57 -4.08
N MET A 397 -8.93 24.69 -3.08
CA MET A 397 -7.89 23.67 -2.92
C MET A 397 -7.76 22.76 -4.15
N LEU A 398 -8.87 22.22 -4.65
CA LEU A 398 -8.86 21.32 -5.82
C LEU A 398 -8.41 22.06 -7.09
N GLN A 399 -8.77 23.34 -7.21
CA GLN A 399 -8.32 24.19 -8.31
C GLN A 399 -6.81 24.45 -8.27
N ASP A 400 -6.20 24.58 -7.08
CA ASP A 400 -4.74 24.65 -6.95
C ASP A 400 -4.05 23.38 -7.45
N TRP A 401 -4.53 22.20 -7.01
CA TRP A 401 -3.98 20.92 -7.47
C TRP A 401 -4.15 20.70 -8.98
N ARG A 402 -5.30 21.12 -9.52
CA ARG A 402 -5.60 21.07 -10.96
C ARG A 402 -4.62 21.93 -11.76
N ARG A 403 -4.36 23.17 -11.30
CA ARG A 403 -3.36 24.08 -11.92
C ARG A 403 -1.95 23.51 -11.86
N ALA A 404 -1.61 22.76 -10.81
CA ALA A 404 -0.32 22.06 -10.71
C ALA A 404 -0.20 20.84 -11.65
N GLY A 405 -1.24 20.51 -12.42
CA GLY A 405 -1.24 19.37 -13.35
C GLY A 405 -1.30 18.00 -12.66
N VAL A 406 -1.53 17.98 -11.35
CA VAL A 406 -1.61 16.75 -10.54
C VAL A 406 -2.94 16.05 -10.79
N LEU A 407 -2.94 14.71 -10.83
CA LEU A 407 -4.16 13.92 -10.90
C LEU A 407 -4.78 13.83 -9.49
N ILE A 408 -6.01 14.30 -9.34
CA ILE A 408 -6.64 14.44 -8.03
C ILE A 408 -7.48 13.21 -7.71
N THR A 409 -7.14 12.53 -6.63
CA THR A 409 -7.91 11.42 -6.08
C THR A 409 -8.44 11.81 -4.70
N ALA A 410 -9.68 11.46 -4.39
CA ALA A 410 -10.28 11.75 -3.11
C ALA A 410 -10.98 10.53 -2.52
N GLY A 411 -10.93 10.38 -1.20
CA GLY A 411 -11.69 9.37 -0.46
C GLY A 411 -13.04 9.90 0.02
N TYR A 412 -14.07 9.07 -0.08
CA TYR A 412 -15.41 9.29 0.47
C TYR A 412 -15.84 8.07 1.29
N ILE A 413 -16.25 8.28 2.53
CA ILE A 413 -16.75 7.23 3.43
C ILE A 413 -18.27 7.24 3.40
N VAL A 414 -18.85 6.07 3.14
CA VAL A 414 -20.28 5.80 3.16
C VAL A 414 -20.64 5.09 4.46
N GLY A 415 -21.73 5.52 5.10
CA GLY A 415 -22.31 4.86 6.27
C GLY A 415 -21.97 5.52 7.60
N PHE A 416 -21.79 6.84 7.60
CA PHE A 416 -21.89 7.60 8.85
C PHE A 416 -23.30 7.45 9.44
N PRO A 417 -23.50 7.56 10.76
CA PRO A 417 -24.77 7.23 11.41
C PRO A 417 -26.05 7.85 10.81
N ASN A 418 -25.93 9.02 10.18
CA ASN A 418 -27.04 9.76 9.57
C ASN A 418 -27.11 9.61 8.03
N ASP A 419 -26.23 8.82 7.42
CA ASP A 419 -26.24 8.58 5.99
C ASP A 419 -27.46 7.75 5.60
N THR A 420 -28.14 8.19 4.55
CA THR A 420 -29.06 7.36 3.75
C THR A 420 -28.52 7.25 2.33
N LYS A 421 -28.99 6.25 1.58
CA LYS A 421 -28.66 6.10 0.16
C LYS A 421 -28.93 7.37 -0.64
N GLU A 422 -30.05 8.03 -0.39
CA GLU A 422 -30.45 9.27 -1.07
C GLU A 422 -29.51 10.43 -0.73
N SER A 423 -29.08 10.53 0.53
CA SER A 423 -28.14 11.57 0.97
C SER A 423 -26.76 11.38 0.31
N VAL A 424 -26.25 10.15 0.26
CA VAL A 424 -24.94 9.83 -0.35
C VAL A 424 -24.98 10.08 -1.85
N LEU A 425 -26.05 9.67 -2.54
CA LEU A 425 -26.19 9.93 -3.97
C LEU A 425 -26.32 11.42 -4.28
N ARG A 426 -27.05 12.18 -3.44
CA ARG A 426 -27.11 13.64 -3.55
C ARG A 426 -25.73 14.27 -3.41
N ASP A 427 -24.96 13.82 -2.43
CA ASP A 427 -23.61 14.31 -2.18
C ASP A 427 -22.69 14.05 -3.38
N ILE A 428 -22.81 12.87 -4.00
CA ILE A 428 -22.07 12.54 -5.23
C ILE A 428 -22.47 13.45 -6.39
N GLU A 429 -23.74 13.78 -6.57
CA GLU A 429 -24.16 14.75 -7.59
C GLU A 429 -23.57 16.14 -7.35
N VAL A 430 -23.51 16.59 -6.09
CA VAL A 430 -22.84 17.85 -5.72
C VAL A 430 -21.36 17.79 -6.06
N ILE A 431 -20.67 16.69 -5.72
CA ILE A 431 -19.25 16.51 -6.04
C ILE A 431 -19.02 16.62 -7.55
N LYS A 432 -19.79 15.88 -8.37
CA LYS A 432 -19.66 15.90 -9.83
C LYS A 432 -19.77 17.32 -10.40
N LYS A 433 -20.75 18.08 -9.92
CA LYS A 433 -21.08 19.41 -10.43
C LYS A 433 -20.10 20.48 -9.96
N GLU A 434 -19.68 20.40 -8.70
CA GLU A 434 -19.04 21.53 -8.00
C GLU A 434 -17.55 21.33 -7.72
N LEU A 435 -17.04 20.10 -7.73
CA LEU A 435 -15.66 19.79 -7.34
C LEU A 435 -14.87 19.17 -8.52
N PRO A 436 -13.71 19.73 -8.91
CA PRO A 436 -12.92 19.21 -10.02
C PRO A 436 -12.02 18.02 -9.59
N ILE A 437 -12.63 16.97 -9.04
CA ILE A 437 -11.96 15.73 -8.64
C ILE A 437 -11.83 14.81 -9.87
N ASP A 438 -10.66 14.21 -10.10
CA ASP A 438 -10.46 13.30 -11.22
C ASP A 438 -10.95 11.88 -10.91
N LEU A 439 -10.69 11.40 -9.69
CA LEU A 439 -11.05 10.06 -9.21
C LEU A 439 -11.63 10.16 -7.80
N LEU A 440 -12.79 9.53 -7.58
CA LEU A 440 -13.37 9.38 -6.25
C LEU A 440 -13.32 7.90 -5.86
N GLU A 441 -12.77 7.63 -4.69
CA GLU A 441 -12.72 6.31 -4.06
C GLU A 441 -13.78 6.27 -2.97
N PHE A 442 -14.46 5.14 -2.85
CA PHE A 442 -15.48 4.95 -1.83
C PHE A 442 -15.04 3.86 -0.86
N PHE A 443 -15.30 4.10 0.42
CA PHE A 443 -15.06 3.16 1.51
C PHE A 443 -16.31 3.05 2.37
N MET A 444 -16.54 1.91 3.00
CA MET A 444 -17.53 1.79 4.07
C MET A 444 -16.89 2.21 5.40
N LEU A 445 -17.64 2.90 6.26
CA LEU A 445 -17.19 3.21 7.62
C LEU A 445 -16.98 1.90 8.39
N THR A 446 -15.72 1.52 8.58
CA THR A 446 -15.35 0.30 9.28
C THR A 446 -14.69 0.64 10.62
N PRO A 447 -15.23 0.17 11.76
CA PRO A 447 -14.60 0.33 13.06
C PRO A 447 -13.38 -0.59 13.16
N LEU A 448 -12.22 -0.13 12.69
CA LEU A 448 -10.99 -0.92 12.73
C LEU A 448 -10.44 -1.00 14.16
N PRO A 449 -9.94 -2.17 14.62
CA PRO A 449 -9.14 -2.25 15.83
C PRO A 449 -7.99 -1.24 15.81
N GLY A 450 -7.88 -0.43 16.87
CA GLY A 450 -6.98 0.72 16.94
C GLY A 450 -7.63 2.08 16.67
N SER A 451 -8.92 2.12 16.34
CA SER A 451 -9.70 3.37 16.21
C SER A 451 -10.52 3.68 17.47
N GLU A 452 -10.86 4.94 17.69
CA GLU A 452 -11.76 5.38 18.77
C GLU A 452 -13.18 4.85 18.55
N ASP A 453 -13.64 4.81 17.29
CA ASP A 453 -14.93 4.23 16.92
C ASP A 453 -15.03 2.77 17.37
N HIS A 454 -14.03 1.94 17.06
CA HIS A 454 -13.99 0.55 17.48
C HIS A 454 -13.95 0.41 19.01
N GLN A 455 -13.08 1.16 19.69
CA GLN A 455 -12.97 1.14 21.15
C GLN A 455 -14.31 1.45 21.82
N THR A 456 -15.00 2.49 21.33
CA THR A 456 -16.30 2.92 21.87
C THR A 456 -17.37 1.85 21.69
N LEU A 457 -17.44 1.24 20.50
CA LEU A 457 -18.41 0.18 20.21
C LEU A 457 -18.18 -1.06 21.08
N VAL A 458 -16.92 -1.49 21.24
CA VAL A 458 -16.56 -2.63 22.12
C VAL A 458 -16.92 -2.33 23.57
N LYS A 459 -16.57 -1.14 24.08
CA LYS A 459 -16.89 -0.72 25.45
C LYS A 459 -18.39 -0.71 25.74
N ASN A 460 -19.18 -0.35 24.74
CA ASN A 460 -20.65 -0.31 24.83
C ASN A 460 -21.31 -1.68 24.58
N GLY A 461 -20.53 -2.75 24.36
CA GLY A 461 -21.05 -4.09 24.10
C GLY A 461 -21.81 -4.21 22.77
N VAL A 462 -21.50 -3.36 21.78
CA VAL A 462 -22.12 -3.44 20.46
C VAL A 462 -21.60 -4.68 19.73
N GLN A 463 -22.51 -5.48 19.17
CA GLN A 463 -22.15 -6.62 18.34
C GLN A 463 -21.45 -6.15 17.06
N LEU A 464 -20.20 -6.56 16.90
CA LEU A 464 -19.40 -6.34 15.68
C LEU A 464 -19.34 -7.61 14.84
N GLU A 465 -18.94 -7.46 13.58
CA GLU A 465 -18.58 -8.57 12.70
C GLU A 465 -17.45 -9.40 13.33
N SER A 466 -17.65 -10.71 13.45
CA SER A 466 -16.68 -11.60 14.09
C SER A 466 -15.58 -12.03 13.12
N ASP A 467 -15.86 -12.03 11.82
CA ASP A 467 -14.86 -12.36 10.82
C ASP A 467 -13.99 -11.16 10.47
N MET A 468 -12.79 -11.11 11.05
CA MET A 468 -11.80 -10.06 10.77
C MET A 468 -11.46 -9.92 9.28
N ASN A 469 -11.61 -10.97 8.46
CA ASN A 469 -11.39 -10.89 7.01
C ASN A 469 -12.32 -9.88 6.32
N ARG A 470 -13.49 -9.58 6.89
CA ARG A 470 -14.47 -8.62 6.36
C ARG A 470 -14.14 -7.16 6.71
N TYR A 471 -13.14 -6.89 7.54
CA TYR A 471 -12.70 -5.53 7.88
C TYR A 471 -11.80 -4.96 6.77
N ASP A 472 -12.30 -4.98 5.54
CA ASP A 472 -11.59 -4.61 4.30
C ASP A 472 -12.02 -3.26 3.73
N LEU A 473 -12.87 -2.53 4.45
CA LEU A 473 -13.50 -1.26 4.06
C LEU A 473 -14.54 -1.38 2.94
N GLU A 474 -14.95 -2.60 2.59
CA GLU A 474 -15.91 -2.89 1.52
C GLU A 474 -17.16 -3.63 2.04
N HIS A 475 -17.16 -4.00 3.32
CA HIS A 475 -18.25 -4.72 3.96
C HIS A 475 -18.76 -3.99 5.22
N PRO A 476 -20.07 -4.08 5.51
CA PRO A 476 -20.59 -3.71 6.82
C PRO A 476 -19.96 -4.58 7.91
N CYS A 477 -19.38 -3.93 8.93
CA CYS A 477 -18.81 -4.60 10.11
C CYS A 477 -19.56 -4.29 11.42
N VAL A 478 -20.59 -3.44 11.35
CA VAL A 478 -21.44 -3.02 12.48
C VAL A 478 -22.84 -2.71 11.96
N GLY A 479 -23.85 -2.77 12.83
CA GLY A 479 -25.21 -2.34 12.49
C GLY A 479 -25.27 -0.84 12.20
N HIS A 480 -25.94 -0.46 11.12
CA HIS A 480 -26.17 0.94 10.76
C HIS A 480 -27.56 1.40 11.26
N PRO A 481 -27.71 2.61 11.83
CA PRO A 481 -28.99 3.05 12.42
C PRO A 481 -30.16 3.16 11.43
N LEU A 482 -29.85 3.48 10.16
CA LEU A 482 -30.86 3.78 9.12
C LEU A 482 -30.86 2.81 7.93
N MET A 483 -29.93 1.86 7.88
CA MET A 483 -29.75 0.97 6.73
C MET A 483 -29.50 -0.45 7.21
N SER A 484 -30.15 -1.43 6.59
CA SER A 484 -29.72 -2.81 6.70
C SER A 484 -28.32 -3.00 6.06
N PRO A 485 -27.59 -4.07 6.42
CA PRO A 485 -26.30 -4.38 5.78
C PRO A 485 -26.38 -4.46 4.24
N ALA A 486 -27.50 -4.97 3.70
CA ALA A 486 -27.72 -5.07 2.26
C ALA A 486 -27.94 -3.69 1.62
N GLU A 487 -28.76 -2.82 2.23
CA GLU A 487 -28.97 -1.44 1.74
C GLU A 487 -27.69 -0.61 1.80
N TRP A 488 -26.87 -0.79 2.84
CA TRP A 488 -25.58 -0.09 2.93
C TRP A 488 -24.61 -0.56 1.85
N ARG A 489 -24.54 -1.86 1.57
CA ARG A 489 -23.74 -2.38 0.44
C ARG A 489 -24.27 -1.88 -0.90
N GLU A 490 -25.59 -1.83 -1.09
CA GLU A 490 -26.18 -1.26 -2.30
C GLU A 490 -25.87 0.23 -2.45
N CYS A 491 -25.89 0.99 -1.36
CA CYS A 491 -25.49 2.40 -1.33
C CYS A 491 -24.02 2.57 -1.76
N TYR A 492 -23.12 1.74 -1.25
CA TYR A 492 -21.71 1.71 -1.65
C TYR A 492 -21.54 1.42 -3.16
N ASP A 493 -22.22 0.40 -3.69
CA ASP A 493 -22.15 0.06 -5.11
C ASP A 493 -22.76 1.18 -5.99
N ALA A 494 -23.89 1.76 -5.57
CA ALA A 494 -24.55 2.86 -6.25
C ALA A 494 -23.66 4.12 -6.30
N ALA A 495 -22.84 4.36 -5.28
CA ALA A 495 -21.90 5.46 -5.24
C ALA A 495 -20.84 5.36 -6.34
N TRP A 496 -20.22 4.18 -6.50
CA TRP A 496 -19.29 3.89 -7.60
C TRP A 496 -19.96 4.07 -8.97
N HIS A 497 -21.15 3.50 -9.18
CA HIS A 497 -21.85 3.60 -10.45
C HIS A 497 -22.29 5.02 -10.79
N SER A 498 -22.66 5.80 -9.78
CA SER A 498 -23.02 7.20 -9.94
C SER A 498 -21.80 8.01 -10.37
N TYR A 499 -20.68 7.96 -9.64
CA TYR A 499 -19.51 8.78 -9.95
C TYR A 499 -18.86 8.41 -11.29
N TYR A 500 -18.76 7.12 -11.62
CA TYR A 500 -18.16 6.65 -12.86
C TYR A 500 -19.19 6.45 -13.99
N SER A 501 -20.33 7.16 -13.92
CA SER A 501 -21.29 7.22 -15.01
C SER A 501 -20.64 7.73 -16.30
N GLU A 502 -21.16 7.30 -17.46
CA GLU A 502 -20.62 7.72 -18.75
C GLU A 502 -20.62 9.24 -18.92
N GLU A 503 -21.67 9.89 -18.43
CA GLU A 503 -21.80 11.34 -18.46
C GLU A 503 -20.70 12.02 -17.65
N ASN A 504 -20.51 11.62 -16.39
CA ASN A 504 -19.50 12.24 -15.54
C ASN A 504 -18.09 11.96 -16.08
N VAL A 505 -17.78 10.74 -16.50
CA VAL A 505 -16.47 10.42 -17.10
C VAL A 505 -16.19 11.28 -18.34
N LYS A 506 -17.21 11.56 -19.16
CA LYS A 506 -17.08 12.48 -20.30
C LYS A 506 -16.77 13.90 -19.84
N GLN A 507 -17.43 14.39 -18.79
CA GLN A 507 -17.15 15.70 -18.19
C GLN A 507 -15.71 15.77 -17.67
N LEU A 508 -15.26 14.75 -16.92
CA LEU A 508 -13.89 14.65 -16.40
C LEU A 508 -12.85 14.69 -17.53
N PHE A 509 -13.08 13.97 -18.63
CA PHE A 509 -12.19 14.00 -19.80
C PHE A 509 -12.15 15.39 -20.47
N LYS A 510 -13.29 16.08 -20.56
CA LYS A 510 -13.34 17.45 -21.08
C LYS A 510 -12.57 18.42 -20.19
N ARG A 511 -12.77 18.37 -18.86
CA ARG A 511 -12.05 19.19 -17.88
C ARG A 511 -10.54 19.02 -18.04
N ARG A 512 -10.07 17.76 -18.03
CA ARG A 512 -8.66 17.41 -18.14
C ARG A 512 -8.05 17.83 -19.49
N PHE A 513 -8.81 17.72 -20.58
CA PHE A 513 -8.37 18.17 -21.90
C PHE A 513 -8.24 19.69 -21.99
N ALA A 514 -9.21 20.43 -21.44
CA ALA A 514 -9.19 21.89 -21.39
C ALA A 514 -7.98 22.43 -20.62
N ASP A 515 -7.51 21.69 -19.60
CA ASP A 515 -6.28 22.02 -18.87
C ASP A 515 -4.98 21.75 -19.62
N GLY A 516 -5.04 21.20 -20.83
CA GLY A 516 -3.85 20.72 -21.53
C GLY A 516 -3.21 19.48 -20.89
N ASN A 517 -3.89 18.84 -19.94
CA ASN A 517 -3.41 17.66 -19.25
C ASN A 517 -3.72 16.37 -20.04
N SER A 518 -2.95 15.30 -19.78
CA SER A 518 -3.14 14.01 -20.45
C SER A 518 -4.45 13.32 -20.06
N VAL A 519 -5.43 13.37 -20.95
CA VAL A 519 -6.70 12.62 -20.84
C VAL A 519 -6.46 11.11 -20.84
N ARG A 520 -5.42 10.65 -21.55
CA ARG A 520 -5.05 9.23 -21.57
C ARG A 520 -4.70 8.70 -20.18
N ARG A 521 -4.00 9.51 -19.37
CA ARG A 521 -3.65 9.12 -18.00
C ARG A 521 -4.91 8.93 -17.16
N LEU A 522 -5.87 9.86 -17.26
CA LEU A 522 -7.15 9.78 -16.58
C LEU A 522 -7.96 8.57 -17.07
N GLN A 523 -8.01 8.32 -18.39
CA GLN A 523 -8.63 7.12 -18.95
C GLN A 523 -8.05 5.83 -18.34
N GLU A 524 -6.72 5.72 -18.25
CA GLU A 524 -6.06 4.57 -17.66
C GLU A 524 -6.42 4.39 -16.18
N GLN A 525 -6.58 5.49 -15.43
CA GLN A 525 -7.05 5.44 -14.05
C GLN A 525 -8.54 5.09 -13.94
N VAL A 526 -9.44 5.66 -14.76
CA VAL A 526 -10.87 5.28 -14.75
C VAL A 526 -11.05 3.81 -15.09
N MET A 527 -10.28 3.28 -16.05
CA MET A 527 -10.26 1.84 -16.35
C MET A 527 -9.83 1.02 -15.14
N TRP A 528 -8.85 1.49 -14.37
CA TRP A 528 -8.41 0.81 -13.16
C TRP A 528 -9.48 0.85 -12.08
N PHE A 529 -9.88 2.05 -11.68
CA PHE A 529 -10.79 2.31 -10.58
C PHE A 529 -12.15 1.65 -10.79
N TYR A 530 -12.81 1.99 -11.90
CA TYR A 530 -14.14 1.46 -12.16
C TYR A 530 -14.11 0.02 -12.71
N GLY A 531 -13.08 -0.33 -13.47
CA GLY A 531 -12.92 -1.71 -13.98
C GLY A 531 -12.76 -2.73 -12.86
N SER A 532 -12.04 -2.39 -11.78
CA SER A 532 -11.94 -3.23 -10.58
C SER A 532 -13.31 -3.53 -9.97
N ILE A 533 -14.14 -2.50 -9.80
CA ILE A 533 -15.50 -2.63 -9.24
C ILE A 533 -16.44 -3.40 -10.18
N LEU A 534 -16.34 -3.17 -11.49
CA LEU A 534 -17.21 -3.85 -12.45
C LEU A 534 -16.91 -5.33 -12.58
N PHE A 535 -15.63 -5.69 -12.69
CA PHE A 535 -15.23 -7.01 -13.17
C PHE A 535 -14.53 -7.88 -12.14
N GLU A 536 -13.80 -7.27 -11.20
CA GLU A 536 -13.07 -8.00 -10.15
C GLU A 536 -13.82 -8.03 -8.81
N LYS A 537 -14.80 -7.12 -8.63
CA LYS A 537 -15.60 -6.99 -7.40
C LYS A 537 -14.71 -6.77 -6.17
N LEU A 538 -13.71 -5.91 -6.32
CA LEU A 538 -12.74 -5.55 -5.29
C LEU A 538 -12.41 -4.05 -5.40
N HIS A 539 -12.04 -3.45 -4.28
CA HIS A 539 -11.55 -2.08 -4.27
C HIS A 539 -10.29 -1.94 -5.15
N PRO A 540 -10.14 -0.84 -5.91
CA PRO A 540 -9.01 -0.66 -6.81
C PRO A 540 -7.63 -0.67 -6.14
N LEU A 541 -7.55 -0.31 -4.85
CA LEU A 541 -6.30 -0.36 -4.08
C LEU A 541 -5.88 -1.80 -3.71
N GLN A 542 -6.80 -2.76 -3.75
CA GLN A 542 -6.53 -4.18 -3.55
C GLN A 542 -6.36 -4.94 -4.87
N SER A 543 -6.60 -4.25 -5.98
CA SER A 543 -6.60 -4.83 -7.32
C SER A 543 -5.22 -4.90 -7.95
N GLY A 544 -5.14 -5.66 -9.04
CA GLY A 544 -3.91 -5.93 -9.77
C GLY A 544 -4.16 -6.21 -11.25
N ILE A 545 -3.11 -6.61 -11.96
CA ILE A 545 -3.20 -7.14 -13.32
C ILE A 545 -3.31 -8.66 -13.23
N LEU A 546 -4.38 -9.20 -13.81
CA LEU A 546 -4.65 -10.64 -13.96
C LEU A 546 -4.70 -11.38 -12.61
N ARG A 547 -5.91 -11.57 -12.08
CA ARG A 547 -6.15 -12.31 -10.84
C ARG A 547 -5.72 -13.78 -10.98
N ARG A 548 -5.06 -14.30 -9.94
CA ARG A 548 -4.54 -15.67 -9.87
C ARG A 548 -5.11 -16.41 -8.67
N LYS A 549 -6.06 -17.31 -8.94
CA LYS A 549 -6.63 -18.21 -7.93
C LYS A 549 -5.91 -19.56 -7.92
N SER A 550 -5.87 -20.19 -6.76
CA SER A 550 -5.33 -21.54 -6.59
C SER A 550 -6.31 -22.36 -5.77
N ARG A 551 -6.73 -23.51 -6.32
CA ARG A 551 -7.71 -24.41 -5.68
C ARG A 551 -7.28 -24.87 -4.29
N SER A 552 -5.98 -24.96 -4.05
CA SER A 552 -5.42 -25.44 -2.78
C SER A 552 -5.38 -24.37 -1.68
N GLU A 553 -5.60 -23.10 -2.02
CA GLU A 553 -5.49 -21.95 -1.10
C GLU A 553 -6.88 -21.36 -0.83
N ARG A 554 -7.88 -22.23 -0.70
CA ARG A 554 -9.19 -21.84 -0.18
C ARG A 554 -9.13 -21.79 1.34
N ARG A 555 -9.80 -20.80 1.93
CA ARG A 555 -9.89 -20.57 3.37
C ARG A 555 -10.27 -21.87 4.10
N PRO A 556 -9.59 -22.20 5.22
CA PRO A 556 -9.98 -23.31 6.06
C PRO A 556 -11.44 -23.21 6.49
N GLY A 557 -12.13 -24.35 6.59
CA GLY A 557 -13.57 -24.42 6.85
C GLY A 557 -14.44 -24.41 5.58
N LEU A 558 -13.93 -23.95 4.43
CA LEU A 558 -14.64 -24.06 3.17
C LEU A 558 -14.24 -25.31 2.38
N ALA A 559 -15.23 -26.02 1.85
CA ALA A 559 -15.00 -27.21 1.03
C ALA A 559 -14.16 -26.87 -0.21
N LYS A 560 -13.16 -27.69 -0.53
CA LYS A 560 -12.41 -27.54 -1.79
C LYS A 560 -13.33 -27.81 -2.96
N GLU A 561 -13.37 -26.90 -3.93
CA GLU A 561 -14.18 -27.10 -5.13
C GLU A 561 -13.66 -28.26 -5.97
N ASN A 562 -14.57 -28.89 -6.73
CA ASN A 562 -14.21 -29.85 -7.75
C ASN A 562 -13.20 -29.22 -8.75
N VAL A 563 -12.21 -29.99 -9.18
CA VAL A 563 -11.11 -29.52 -10.03
C VAL A 563 -11.62 -28.89 -11.33
N LEU A 564 -12.56 -29.55 -12.02
CA LEU A 564 -13.10 -29.08 -13.30
C LEU A 564 -13.93 -27.81 -13.12
N VAL A 565 -14.79 -27.79 -12.09
CA VAL A 565 -15.62 -26.63 -11.77
C VAL A 565 -14.76 -25.42 -11.44
N PHE A 566 -13.71 -25.60 -10.63
CA PHE A 566 -12.80 -24.53 -10.25
C PHE A 566 -12.10 -23.90 -11.46
N TYR A 567 -11.49 -24.72 -12.33
CA TYR A 567 -10.75 -24.20 -13.48
C TYR A 567 -11.68 -23.60 -14.54
N LEU A 568 -12.90 -24.14 -14.72
CA LEU A 568 -13.91 -23.54 -15.58
C LEU A 568 -14.33 -22.16 -15.06
N LYS A 569 -14.63 -22.03 -13.75
CA LYS A 569 -14.95 -20.73 -13.13
C LYS A 569 -13.81 -19.73 -13.27
N CYS A 570 -12.56 -20.16 -13.05
CA CYS A 570 -11.39 -19.31 -13.23
C CYS A 570 -11.26 -18.83 -14.68
N PHE A 571 -11.41 -19.73 -15.65
CA PHE A 571 -11.35 -19.39 -17.07
C PHE A 571 -12.45 -18.39 -17.46
N LEU A 572 -13.71 -18.68 -17.09
CA LEU A 572 -14.83 -17.80 -17.37
C LEU A 572 -14.67 -16.43 -16.70
N GLY A 573 -14.22 -16.38 -15.44
CA GLY A 573 -13.94 -15.13 -14.74
C GLY A 573 -12.86 -14.27 -15.40
N ILE A 574 -11.77 -14.91 -15.85
CA ILE A 574 -10.72 -14.23 -16.63
C ILE A 574 -11.28 -13.70 -17.95
N MET A 575 -12.08 -14.49 -18.66
CA MET A 575 -12.68 -14.07 -19.94
C MET A 575 -13.64 -12.89 -19.74
N THR A 576 -14.54 -12.96 -18.75
CA THR A 576 -15.45 -11.86 -18.39
C THR A 576 -14.67 -10.59 -18.08
N THR A 577 -13.59 -10.68 -17.31
CA THR A 577 -12.76 -9.53 -16.96
C THR A 577 -12.03 -8.96 -18.16
N VAL A 578 -11.36 -9.78 -18.96
CA VAL A 578 -10.58 -9.32 -20.12
C VAL A 578 -11.49 -8.71 -21.18
N VAL A 579 -12.60 -9.36 -21.52
CA VAL A 579 -13.57 -8.86 -22.49
C VAL A 579 -14.26 -7.59 -21.96
N GLY A 580 -14.63 -7.58 -20.68
CA GLY A 580 -15.23 -6.42 -20.01
C GLY A 580 -14.31 -5.19 -20.04
N LEU A 581 -13.06 -5.37 -19.63
CA LEU A 581 -12.03 -4.31 -19.67
C LEU A 581 -11.74 -3.84 -21.10
N LEU A 582 -11.73 -4.74 -22.09
CA LEU A 582 -11.58 -4.36 -23.49
C LEU A 582 -12.75 -3.50 -23.99
N LYS A 583 -14.00 -3.91 -23.68
CA LYS A 583 -15.19 -3.12 -24.02
C LYS A 583 -15.18 -1.74 -23.35
N LEU A 584 -14.84 -1.70 -22.06
CA LEU A 584 -14.68 -0.44 -21.33
C LEU A 584 -13.58 0.43 -21.94
N HIS A 585 -12.43 -0.16 -22.29
CA HIS A 585 -11.32 0.54 -22.95
C HIS A 585 -11.75 1.17 -24.26
N LEU A 586 -12.40 0.41 -25.15
CA LEU A 586 -12.86 0.90 -26.45
C LEU A 586 -13.88 2.02 -26.29
N LYS A 587 -14.81 1.90 -25.34
CA LYS A 587 -15.78 2.95 -25.00
C LYS A 587 -15.08 4.25 -24.57
N LEU A 588 -14.16 4.15 -23.62
CA LEU A 588 -13.42 5.30 -23.12
C LEU A 588 -12.46 5.88 -24.17
N ASP A 589 -11.85 5.06 -25.03
CA ASP A 589 -10.97 5.52 -26.11
C ASP A 589 -11.74 6.30 -27.17
N LYS A 590 -12.93 5.81 -27.55
CA LYS A 590 -13.85 6.54 -28.45
C LYS A 590 -14.24 7.89 -27.85
N MET A 591 -14.61 7.91 -26.56
CA MET A 591 -14.94 9.14 -25.85
C MET A 591 -13.77 10.12 -25.81
N ARG A 592 -12.57 9.65 -25.46
CA ARG A 592 -11.35 10.46 -25.43
C ARG A 592 -11.06 11.06 -26.80
N LYS A 593 -11.03 10.26 -27.86
CA LYS A 593 -10.77 10.72 -29.24
C LYS A 593 -11.79 11.77 -29.68
N SER A 594 -13.07 11.55 -29.38
CA SER A 594 -14.14 12.51 -29.69
C SER A 594 -13.90 13.88 -29.01
N ILE A 595 -13.46 13.89 -27.75
CA ILE A 595 -13.17 15.14 -27.01
C ILE A 595 -11.91 15.81 -27.55
N GLN A 596 -10.86 15.05 -27.85
CA GLN A 596 -9.59 15.60 -28.35
C GLN A 596 -9.69 16.15 -29.77
N ASN A 597 -10.63 15.65 -30.57
CA ASN A 597 -10.90 16.12 -31.91
C ASN A 597 -11.90 17.30 -31.95
N ASP A 598 -12.51 17.66 -30.82
CA ASP A 598 -13.43 18.80 -30.73
C ASP A 598 -12.63 20.12 -30.73
N PRO A 599 -12.80 20.99 -31.76
CA PRO A 599 -12.09 22.26 -31.83
C PRO A 599 -12.35 23.18 -30.63
N GLN A 600 -13.52 23.06 -30.00
CA GLN A 600 -13.90 23.84 -28.82
C GLN A 600 -13.55 23.14 -27.50
N GLY A 601 -12.97 21.93 -27.56
CA GLY A 601 -12.66 21.13 -26.37
C GLY A 601 -11.69 21.82 -25.42
N LYS A 602 -10.74 22.63 -25.94
CA LYS A 602 -9.78 23.38 -25.12
C LYS A 602 -10.39 24.57 -24.37
N SER A 603 -11.50 25.12 -24.87
CA SER A 603 -12.24 26.22 -24.23
C SER A 603 -13.31 25.76 -23.25
N TYR A 604 -13.43 24.44 -23.00
CA TYR A 604 -14.48 23.91 -22.13
C TYR A 604 -14.33 24.40 -20.68
N GLN A 605 -15.45 24.87 -20.11
CA GLN A 605 -15.59 25.20 -18.69
C GLN A 605 -16.99 24.85 -18.19
N ASP A 606 -17.07 24.43 -16.94
CA ASP A 606 -18.29 24.15 -16.19
C ASP A 606 -18.22 24.75 -14.77
N ALA A 607 -19.24 24.53 -13.94
CA ALA A 607 -19.27 25.06 -12.58
C ALA A 607 -18.01 24.69 -11.78
N ALA A 608 -17.64 23.41 -11.71
CA ALA A 608 -16.47 22.93 -10.97
C ALA A 608 -15.16 23.63 -11.38
N THR A 609 -15.01 23.93 -12.68
CA THR A 609 -13.78 24.50 -13.26
C THR A 609 -13.75 26.03 -13.29
N ARG A 610 -14.90 26.71 -13.20
CA ARG A 610 -14.96 28.19 -13.24
C ARG A 610 -14.24 28.83 -12.06
N PRO A 611 -13.40 29.87 -12.28
CA PRO A 611 -12.86 30.68 -11.19
C PRO A 611 -14.01 31.26 -10.36
N LYS A 612 -13.95 31.19 -9.03
CA LYS A 612 -14.88 31.94 -8.19
C LYS A 612 -14.75 33.42 -8.57
N CYS A 613 -15.86 34.08 -8.89
CA CYS A 613 -15.88 35.53 -9.00
C CYS A 613 -15.47 36.06 -7.62
N LYS A 614 -14.34 36.76 -7.52
CA LYS A 614 -13.98 37.45 -6.28
C LYS A 614 -15.01 38.57 -6.11
N THR A 615 -16.12 38.29 -5.44
CA THR A 615 -16.90 39.36 -4.82
C THR A 615 -15.95 40.01 -3.84
N LYS A 616 -15.46 41.20 -4.19
CA LYS A 616 -14.88 42.11 -3.21
C LYS A 616 -15.95 42.25 -2.14
N THR A 617 -15.66 41.82 -0.91
CA THR A 617 -16.35 42.32 0.27
C THR A 617 -16.00 43.81 0.32
N ILE A 618 -16.82 44.62 -0.34
CA ILE A 618 -16.82 46.06 -0.18
C ILE A 618 -17.63 46.31 1.09
N GLU A 619 -16.94 46.80 2.12
CA GLU A 619 -17.49 47.57 3.24
C GLU A 619 -18.67 46.98 4.02
N GLU A 620 -18.39 46.16 5.03
CA GLU A 620 -19.27 46.00 6.20
C GLU A 620 -18.49 46.15 7.52
N ASP A 621 -17.45 47.00 7.55
CA ASP A 621 -16.63 47.29 8.75
C ASP A 621 -16.67 48.77 9.17
N LYS A 622 -17.72 49.51 8.79
CA LYS A 622 -17.94 50.89 9.26
C LYS A 622 -19.42 51.19 9.52
N LEU A 623 -19.98 50.62 10.58
CA LEU A 623 -21.12 51.21 11.28
C LEU A 623 -21.26 50.63 12.69
N ILE A 624 -20.24 50.87 13.53
CA ILE A 624 -20.42 50.88 14.97
C ILE A 624 -20.71 52.33 15.36
N LEU A 625 -21.98 52.64 15.60
CA LEU A 625 -22.41 53.88 16.24
C LEU A 625 -21.91 53.89 17.70
N PRO A 626 -21.45 55.04 18.23
CA PRO A 626 -21.00 55.14 19.61
C PRO A 626 -22.21 55.10 20.56
N ILE A 627 -22.25 54.10 21.43
CA ILE A 627 -23.17 54.08 22.58
C ILE A 627 -22.70 55.17 23.54
N SER A 628 -23.55 56.18 23.73
CA SER A 628 -23.39 57.23 24.73
C SER A 628 -23.49 56.67 26.15
N ALA A 629 -22.61 57.14 27.02
CA ALA A 629 -22.67 56.96 28.46
C ALA A 629 -23.89 57.67 29.07
N ALA A 630 -24.63 56.96 29.92
CA ALA A 630 -25.37 57.46 31.09
C ALA A 630 -25.72 56.26 31.98
#